data_AF-A0A395W7S7-F1
#
_entry.id   AF-A0A395W7S7-F1
#
_cell.length_a   1.000
_cell.length_b   1.000
_cell.length_c   1.000
_cell.angle_alpha   90.00
_cell.angle_beta   90.00
_cell.angle_gamma   90.00
#
_symmetry.space_group_name_H-M   'P 1'
#
loop_
_entity.id
_entity.type
_entity.pdbx_description
1 polymer ?
#
loop_
_entity_poly.entity_id
_entity_poly.type
_entity_poly.pdbx_seq_one_letter_code
_entity_poly.pdbx_strand_id
1 'polypeptide(L)'
;MKYMIASDIHGSSYYCQKLMNAYKYEKPDRLILLGDILYHGPRNDLPKDYAPKKVIEMLNSISDSILCVRGNCDCEVDQMVLDFPCLADYSVLDINGLFIYCTHGHLEPVKLKMGDILLCGHTHVPAIEDRDGIIYMNPGSVSIPKENSPHSYMILEDCVFTWKNLETLSQYRYKEFPKSK
;
A
#
# COMPACT_ATOMS: atom_id res chain seq x y z
N MET A 1 -8.03 -1.74 16.12
CA MET A 1 -7.56 -0.69 15.20
C MET A 1 -7.50 -1.29 13.82
N LYS A 2 -8.02 -0.60 12.83
CA LYS A 2 -8.16 -1.07 11.45
C LYS A 2 -7.28 -0.23 10.54
N TYR A 3 -6.41 -0.88 9.78
CA TYR A 3 -5.55 -0.21 8.82
C TYR A 3 -5.92 -0.65 7.42
N MET A 4 -5.94 0.30 6.49
CA MET A 4 -5.98 0.01 5.05
C MET A 4 -4.58 0.18 4.49
N ILE A 5 -4.13 -0.75 3.65
CA ILE A 5 -2.81 -0.75 3.05
C ILE A 5 -2.97 -0.81 1.53
N ALA A 6 -2.35 0.11 0.81
CA ALA A 6 -2.42 0.20 -0.65
C ALA A 6 -1.07 0.63 -1.25
N SER A 7 -0.88 0.39 -2.55
CA SER A 7 0.37 0.65 -3.25
C SER A 7 0.13 0.95 -4.73
N ASP A 8 1.09 1.62 -5.37
CA ASP A 8 1.22 1.73 -6.83
C ASP A 8 -0.05 2.35 -7.47
N ILE A 9 -0.38 3.58 -7.06
CA ILE A 9 -1.52 4.38 -7.58
C ILE A 9 -1.17 4.99 -8.95
N HIS A 10 0.11 5.33 -9.16
CA HIS A 10 0.66 5.80 -10.43
C HIS A 10 -0.14 6.92 -11.10
N GLY A 11 -0.70 7.85 -10.31
CA GLY A 11 -1.44 9.00 -10.82
C GLY A 11 -2.78 8.68 -11.48
N SER A 12 -3.28 7.44 -11.38
CA SER A 12 -4.61 7.08 -11.89
C SER A 12 -5.70 7.71 -11.02
N SER A 13 -6.39 8.72 -11.55
CA SER A 13 -7.50 9.34 -10.84
C SER A 13 -8.70 8.40 -10.72
N TYR A 14 -8.93 7.52 -11.71
CA TYR A 14 -10.00 6.52 -11.66
C TYR A 14 -9.81 5.54 -10.51
N TYR A 15 -8.62 4.92 -10.40
CA TYR A 15 -8.36 3.93 -9.37
C TYR A 15 -8.14 4.56 -7.99
N CYS A 16 -7.58 5.77 -7.92
CA CYS A 16 -7.57 6.54 -6.68
C CYS A 16 -9.00 6.83 -6.19
N GLN A 17 -9.93 7.22 -7.06
CA GLN A 17 -11.33 7.41 -6.66
C GLN A 17 -11.99 6.12 -6.13
N LYS A 18 -11.68 4.97 -6.73
CA LYS A 18 -12.10 3.65 -6.23
C LYS A 18 -11.50 3.36 -4.86
N LEU A 19 -10.22 3.67 -4.66
CA LEU A 19 -9.53 3.56 -3.36
C LEU A 19 -10.20 4.44 -2.30
N MET A 20 -10.55 5.69 -2.63
CA MET A 20 -11.27 6.59 -1.73
C MET A 20 -12.66 6.06 -1.37
N ASN A 21 -13.35 5.41 -2.32
CA ASN A 21 -14.64 4.77 -2.03
C ASN A 21 -14.47 3.55 -1.12
N ALA A 22 -13.45 2.73 -1.35
CA ALA A 22 -13.09 1.63 -0.47
C ALA A 22 -12.72 2.14 0.92
N TYR A 23 -11.91 3.20 1.03
CA TYR A 23 -11.57 3.84 2.30
C TYR A 23 -12.81 4.29 3.09
N LYS A 24 -13.77 4.94 2.42
CA LYS A 24 -15.05 5.35 3.04
C LYS A 24 -15.91 4.15 3.49
N TYR A 25 -15.90 3.06 2.73
CA TYR A 25 -16.63 1.84 3.06
C TYR A 25 -15.99 1.11 4.24
N GLU A 26 -14.67 0.95 4.20
CA GLU A 26 -13.90 0.20 5.19
C GLU A 26 -13.74 0.94 6.51
N LYS A 27 -13.75 2.29 6.48
CA LYS A 27 -13.56 3.18 7.63
C LYS A 27 -12.32 2.82 8.46
N PRO A 28 -11.13 2.71 7.85
CA PRO A 28 -9.92 2.41 8.61
C PRO A 28 -9.51 3.62 9.46
N ASP A 29 -8.78 3.38 10.55
CA ASP A 29 -8.18 4.42 11.38
C ASP A 29 -7.03 5.14 10.65
N ARG A 30 -6.31 4.42 9.78
CA ARG A 30 -5.19 4.94 8.97
C ARG A 30 -5.13 4.25 7.60
N LEU A 31 -4.64 5.00 6.60
CA LEU A 31 -4.25 4.50 5.29
C LEU A 31 -2.72 4.46 5.19
N ILE A 32 -2.17 3.29 4.92
CA ILE A 32 -0.74 3.07 4.68
C ILE A 32 -0.53 2.97 3.17
N LEU A 33 0.24 3.89 2.60
CA LEU A 33 0.62 3.92 1.20
C LEU A 33 2.05 3.42 1.04
N LEU A 34 2.25 2.39 0.23
CA LEU A 34 3.55 1.76 0.02
C LEU A 34 4.32 2.37 -1.17
N GLY A 35 4.05 3.62 -1.54
CA GLY A 35 4.78 4.36 -2.58
C GLY A 35 4.19 4.28 -3.99
N ASP A 36 4.84 4.99 -4.91
CA ASP A 36 4.48 5.19 -6.32
C ASP A 36 3.09 5.80 -6.48
N ILE A 37 2.97 7.04 -6.01
CA ILE A 37 1.68 7.73 -5.82
C ILE A 37 1.23 8.45 -7.09
N LEU A 38 2.09 9.31 -7.66
CA LEU A 38 1.71 10.28 -8.68
C LEU A 38 2.28 9.95 -10.07
N TYR A 39 3.58 9.70 -10.18
CA TYR A 39 4.21 9.44 -11.47
C TYR A 39 3.91 8.01 -11.97
N HIS A 40 3.54 7.87 -13.25
CA HIS A 40 3.20 6.56 -13.82
C HIS A 40 4.40 5.60 -13.93
N GLY A 41 5.62 6.13 -13.90
CA GLY A 41 6.85 5.38 -14.13
C GLY A 41 7.11 5.12 -15.62
N PRO A 42 8.34 5.33 -16.11
CA PRO A 42 8.65 5.32 -17.56
C PRO A 42 8.54 3.94 -18.20
N ARG A 43 8.44 2.88 -17.40
CA ARG A 43 8.30 1.49 -17.85
C ARG A 43 6.86 1.04 -17.99
N ASN A 44 5.90 1.85 -17.56
CA ASN A 44 4.48 1.54 -17.57
C ASN A 44 3.78 2.44 -18.59
N ASP A 45 2.80 1.87 -19.29
CA ASP A 45 1.81 2.67 -20.01
C ASP A 45 1.05 3.58 -19.03
N LEU A 46 0.45 4.65 -19.55
CA LEU A 46 -0.40 5.52 -18.74
C LEU A 46 -1.58 4.71 -18.17
N PRO A 47 -1.79 4.70 -16.84
CA PRO A 47 -2.92 4.00 -16.27
C PRO A 47 -4.22 4.74 -16.62
N LYS A 48 -5.34 4.04 -16.44
CA LYS A 48 -6.68 4.57 -16.73
C LYS A 48 -6.89 5.91 -16.02
N ASP A 49 -7.32 6.91 -16.80
CA ASP A 49 -7.55 8.29 -16.35
C ASP A 49 -6.37 8.86 -15.54
N TYR A 50 -5.16 8.76 -16.10
CA TYR A 50 -3.95 9.36 -15.54
C TYR A 50 -4.12 10.89 -15.40
N ALA A 51 -4.28 11.35 -14.16
CA ALA A 51 -4.49 12.75 -13.81
C ALA A 51 -3.97 13.02 -12.38
N PRO A 52 -2.64 13.15 -12.19
CA PRO A 52 -2.02 13.31 -10.87
C PRO A 52 -2.60 14.45 -10.02
N LYS A 53 -3.00 15.57 -10.64
CA LYS A 53 -3.66 16.69 -9.93
C LYS A 53 -4.93 16.28 -9.18
N LYS A 54 -5.74 15.40 -9.77
CA LYS A 54 -6.95 14.89 -9.09
C LYS A 54 -6.60 13.91 -7.98
N VAL A 55 -5.52 13.14 -8.14
CA VAL A 55 -5.00 12.24 -7.09
C VAL A 55 -4.55 13.04 -5.88
N ILE A 56 -3.82 14.15 -6.10
CA ILE A 56 -3.40 15.09 -5.05
C ILE A 56 -4.62 15.59 -4.26
N GLU A 57 -5.63 16.14 -4.95
CA GLU A 57 -6.85 16.64 -4.30
C GLU A 57 -7.52 15.57 -3.43
N MET A 58 -7.63 14.34 -3.94
CA MET A 58 -8.25 13.23 -3.20
C MET A 58 -7.45 12.82 -1.97
N LEU A 59 -6.14 12.63 -2.09
CA LEU A 59 -5.31 12.15 -0.98
C LEU A 59 -5.06 13.24 0.07
N ASN A 60 -4.86 14.50 -0.33
CA ASN A 60 -4.69 15.60 0.60
C ASN A 60 -5.95 15.84 1.45
N SER A 61 -7.15 15.49 0.95
CA SER A 61 -8.39 15.58 1.73
C SER A 61 -8.45 14.68 2.96
N ILE A 62 -7.54 13.70 3.07
CA ILE A 62 -7.42 12.77 4.20
C ILE A 62 -5.97 12.67 4.71
N SER A 63 -5.15 13.70 4.49
CA SER A 63 -3.70 13.66 4.75
C SER A 63 -3.34 13.35 6.21
N ASP A 64 -4.16 13.77 7.17
CA ASP A 64 -4.02 13.49 8.60
C ASP A 64 -4.12 12.00 8.97
N SER A 65 -4.63 11.19 8.03
CA SER A 65 -4.88 9.77 8.18
C SER A 65 -3.91 8.90 7.37
N ILE A 66 -2.96 9.50 6.64
CA ILE A 66 -2.03 8.79 5.75
C ILE A 66 -0.65 8.60 6.41
N LEU A 67 -0.13 7.38 6.31
CA LEU A 67 1.29 7.05 6.46
C LEU A 67 1.80 6.58 5.10
N CYS A 68 2.89 7.15 4.59
CA CYS A 68 3.42 6.79 3.27
C CYS A 68 4.92 6.48 3.37
N VAL A 69 5.35 5.49 2.59
CA VAL A 69 6.77 5.25 2.29
C VAL A 69 7.05 5.58 0.82
N ARG A 70 8.29 5.93 0.53
CA ARG A 70 8.76 6.36 -0.79
C ARG A 70 8.77 5.20 -1.77
N GLY A 71 8.13 5.36 -2.90
CA GLY A 71 8.30 4.51 -4.07
C GLY A 71 9.42 4.98 -4.99
N ASN A 72 9.88 4.12 -5.89
CA ASN A 72 10.99 4.46 -6.79
C ASN A 72 10.60 5.51 -7.85
N CYS A 73 9.31 5.79 -8.03
CA CYS A 73 8.80 6.83 -8.91
C CYS A 73 8.52 8.15 -8.17
N ASP A 74 8.55 8.16 -6.83
CA ASP A 74 8.25 9.36 -6.04
C ASP A 74 9.50 10.24 -5.87
N CYS A 75 9.32 11.56 -5.98
CA CYS A 75 10.39 12.55 -5.94
C CYS A 75 10.02 13.81 -5.15
N GLU A 76 10.94 14.76 -5.03
CA GLU A 76 10.75 15.99 -4.25
C GLU A 76 9.55 16.82 -4.73
N VAL A 77 9.25 16.81 -6.04
CA VAL A 77 8.10 17.53 -6.60
C VAL A 77 6.78 16.94 -6.10
N ASP A 78 6.72 15.61 -5.91
CA ASP A 78 5.54 14.96 -5.35
C ASP A 78 5.34 15.37 -3.88
N GLN A 79 6.42 15.45 -3.10
CA GLN A 79 6.37 15.93 -1.72
C GLN A 79 5.92 17.40 -1.61
N MET A 80 6.25 18.25 -2.60
CA MET A 80 5.82 19.65 -2.62
C MET A 80 4.30 19.82 -2.80
N VAL A 81 3.60 18.79 -3.29
CA VAL A 81 2.16 18.86 -3.59
C VAL A 81 1.31 17.94 -2.71
N LEU A 82 1.91 16.96 -2.03
CA LEU A 82 1.23 16.09 -1.08
C LEU A 82 1.33 16.66 0.35
N ASP A 83 0.20 16.80 1.03
CA ASP A 83 0.11 17.36 2.39
C ASP A 83 0.48 16.35 3.48
N PHE A 84 1.23 15.29 3.12
CA PHE A 84 1.73 14.26 4.02
C PHE A 84 3.15 13.84 3.59
N PRO A 85 4.00 13.35 4.51
CA PRO A 85 5.33 12.86 4.15
C PRO A 85 5.25 11.64 3.22
N CYS A 86 5.92 11.68 2.08
CA CYS A 86 5.98 10.58 1.11
C CYS A 86 7.40 10.12 0.77
N LEU A 87 8.44 10.76 1.32
CA LEU A 87 9.85 10.47 0.97
C LEU A 87 10.60 9.59 1.98
N ALA A 88 9.93 9.08 3.02
CA ALA A 88 10.54 8.16 3.98
C ALA A 88 10.79 6.78 3.32
N ASP A 89 12.02 6.28 3.37
CA ASP A 89 12.38 4.99 2.75
C ASP A 89 11.66 3.78 3.36
N TYR A 90 11.28 3.90 4.62
CA TYR A 90 10.56 2.87 5.35
C TYR A 90 9.75 3.47 6.50
N SER A 91 8.83 2.66 7.02
CA SER A 91 8.13 2.87 8.27
C SER A 91 8.07 1.54 9.03
N VAL A 92 8.06 1.59 10.35
CA VAL A 92 7.90 0.40 11.20
C VAL A 92 6.62 0.53 12.00
N LEU A 93 5.82 -0.52 12.02
CA LEU A 93 4.60 -0.60 12.81
C LEU A 93 4.74 -1.78 13.78
N ASP A 94 4.42 -1.55 15.04
CA ASP A 94 4.24 -2.60 16.05
C ASP A 94 2.77 -2.67 16.41
N ILE A 95 2.06 -3.64 15.83
CA ILE A 95 0.60 -3.75 15.94
C ILE A 95 0.27 -5.12 16.51
N ASN A 96 -0.30 -5.15 17.71
CA ASN A 96 -0.70 -6.39 18.40
C ASN A 96 0.44 -7.42 18.55
N GLY A 97 1.68 -6.96 18.68
CA GLY A 97 2.89 -7.78 18.76
C GLY A 97 3.41 -8.26 17.40
N LEU A 98 2.85 -7.76 16.29
CA LEU A 98 3.40 -7.95 14.94
C LEU A 98 4.36 -6.81 14.63
N PHE A 99 5.64 -7.14 14.42
CA PHE A 99 6.61 -6.20 13.88
C PHE A 99 6.47 -6.17 12.35
N ILE A 100 6.05 -5.04 11.81
CA ILE A 100 5.80 -4.83 10.38
C ILE A 100 6.76 -3.77 9.87
N TYR A 101 7.67 -4.17 8.99
CA TYR A 101 8.57 -3.28 8.26
C TYR A 101 7.95 -2.94 6.90
N CYS A 102 7.47 -1.72 6.76
CA CYS A 102 6.91 -1.19 5.51
C CYS A 102 8.01 -0.52 4.70
N THR A 103 8.19 -0.91 3.45
CA THR A 103 9.00 -0.19 2.45
C THR A 103 8.36 -0.37 1.09
N HIS A 104 8.73 0.39 0.06
CA HIS A 104 8.18 0.13 -1.27
C HIS A 104 8.70 -1.19 -1.85
N GLY A 105 9.94 -1.59 -1.55
CA GLY A 105 10.53 -2.84 -2.02
C GLY A 105 11.56 -2.69 -3.14
N HIS A 106 11.94 -1.45 -3.48
CA HIS A 106 13.06 -1.14 -4.39
C HIS A 106 14.40 -0.93 -3.67
N LEU A 107 14.37 -0.87 -2.33
CA LEU A 107 15.53 -0.74 -1.46
C LEU A 107 15.68 -2.01 -0.63
N GLU A 108 16.92 -2.32 -0.28
CA GLU A 108 17.21 -3.41 0.66
C GLU A 108 16.66 -3.07 2.05
N PRO A 109 15.86 -3.96 2.67
CA PRO A 109 15.38 -3.74 4.01
C PRO A 109 16.52 -3.86 5.03
N VAL A 110 16.29 -3.36 6.24
CA VAL A 110 17.15 -3.71 7.39
C VAL A 110 17.10 -5.21 7.65
N LYS A 111 18.07 -5.73 8.43
CA LYS A 111 18.02 -7.13 8.88
C LYS A 111 16.80 -7.37 9.75
N LEU A 112 15.87 -8.18 9.24
CA LEU A 112 14.67 -8.63 9.96
C LEU A 112 14.92 -9.95 10.68
N LYS A 113 14.09 -10.24 11.68
CA LYS A 113 14.13 -11.48 12.48
C LYS A 113 13.03 -12.42 12.05
N MET A 114 13.22 -13.71 12.32
CA MET A 114 12.19 -14.73 12.08
C MET A 114 10.86 -14.32 12.74
N GLY A 115 9.79 -14.32 11.97
CA GLY A 115 8.45 -13.89 12.39
C GLY A 115 8.12 -12.42 12.08
N ASP A 116 9.11 -11.59 11.74
CA ASP A 116 8.86 -10.22 11.30
C ASP A 116 8.18 -10.21 9.93
N ILE A 117 7.38 -9.18 9.70
CA ILE A 117 6.66 -8.96 8.43
C ILE A 117 7.43 -7.93 7.60
N LEU A 118 7.74 -8.29 6.35
CA LEU A 118 8.19 -7.37 5.33
C LEU A 118 7.01 -7.02 4.42
N LEU A 119 6.55 -5.77 4.47
CA LEU A 119 5.39 -5.30 3.75
C LEU A 119 5.81 -4.36 2.61
N CYS A 120 5.62 -4.80 1.35
CA CYS A 120 6.11 -4.11 0.16
C CYS A 120 5.03 -3.80 -0.89
N GLY A 121 5.35 -2.87 -1.79
CA GLY A 121 4.66 -2.57 -3.04
C GLY A 121 5.49 -3.00 -4.26
N HIS A 122 5.69 -2.13 -5.25
CA HIS A 122 6.69 -2.21 -6.32
C HIS A 122 6.50 -3.28 -7.39
N THR A 123 6.26 -4.54 -7.01
CA THR A 123 6.12 -5.64 -7.98
C THR A 123 4.74 -5.64 -8.64
N HIS A 124 3.75 -4.98 -8.04
CA HIS A 124 2.34 -4.97 -8.44
C HIS A 124 1.65 -6.35 -8.36
N VAL A 125 2.26 -7.31 -7.66
CA VAL A 125 1.77 -8.69 -7.53
C VAL A 125 1.42 -8.96 -6.07
N PRO A 126 0.15 -9.27 -5.75
CA PRO A 126 -0.24 -9.63 -4.39
C PRO A 126 0.49 -10.88 -3.92
N ALA A 127 1.15 -10.80 -2.77
CA ALA A 127 2.01 -11.88 -2.28
C ALA A 127 1.82 -12.14 -0.79
N ILE A 128 2.00 -13.40 -0.41
CA ILE A 128 2.27 -13.83 0.96
C ILE A 128 3.21 -15.03 0.90
N GLU A 129 4.45 -14.83 1.34
CA GLU A 129 5.53 -15.81 1.20
C GLU A 129 6.38 -15.85 2.47
N ASP A 130 6.86 -17.04 2.83
CA ASP A 130 7.94 -17.19 3.82
C ASP A 130 9.27 -17.11 3.08
N ARG A 131 10.11 -16.15 3.48
CA ARG A 131 11.46 -15.94 2.95
C ARG A 131 12.45 -16.05 4.10
N ASP A 132 12.96 -17.26 4.31
CA ASP A 132 13.91 -17.59 5.37
C ASP A 132 13.42 -17.16 6.77
N GLY A 133 12.12 -17.39 7.05
CA GLY A 133 11.47 -17.05 8.30
C GLY A 133 10.92 -15.62 8.38
N ILE A 134 11.15 -14.79 7.36
CA ILE A 134 10.51 -13.48 7.22
C ILE A 134 9.22 -13.62 6.43
N ILE A 135 8.12 -13.04 6.91
CA ILE A 135 6.85 -13.07 6.18
C ILE A 135 6.80 -11.89 5.20
N TYR A 136 7.06 -12.16 3.93
CA TYR A 136 6.92 -11.17 2.85
C TYR A 136 5.46 -11.05 2.45
N MET A 137 4.94 -9.83 2.39
CA MET A 137 3.59 -9.52 1.94
C MET A 137 3.54 -8.33 0.99
N ASN A 138 2.59 -8.36 0.07
CA ASN A 138 2.37 -7.29 -0.91
C ASN A 138 0.87 -7.16 -1.21
N PRO A 139 0.27 -5.95 -1.16
CA PRO A 139 -1.16 -5.77 -1.46
C PRO A 139 -1.51 -6.01 -2.93
N GLY A 140 -0.52 -5.98 -3.82
CA GLY A 140 -0.71 -5.76 -5.25
C GLY A 140 -0.73 -4.26 -5.58
N SER A 141 -1.13 -3.95 -6.80
CA SER A 141 -1.27 -2.57 -7.27
C SER A 141 -2.73 -2.15 -7.29
N VAL A 142 -2.96 -0.90 -6.89
CA VAL A 142 -4.25 -0.23 -7.04
C VAL A 142 -4.59 -0.01 -8.52
N SER A 143 -3.62 0.31 -9.35
CA SER A 143 -3.86 0.86 -10.70
C SER A 143 -3.29 0.04 -11.87
N ILE A 144 -2.23 -0.74 -11.65
CA ILE A 144 -1.51 -1.48 -12.68
C ILE A 144 -1.17 -2.89 -12.17
N PRO A 145 -2.16 -3.74 -11.84
CA PRO A 145 -1.91 -5.09 -11.36
C PRO A 145 -1.17 -5.94 -12.40
N LYS A 146 -0.27 -6.82 -11.95
CA LYS A 146 0.46 -7.75 -12.80
C LYS A 146 0.02 -9.20 -12.55
N GLU A 147 0.45 -10.11 -13.43
CA GLU A 147 0.17 -11.55 -13.32
C GLU A 147 -1.32 -11.91 -13.24
N ASN A 148 -2.17 -11.16 -13.97
CA ASN A 148 -3.63 -11.32 -13.94
C ASN A 148 -4.25 -11.23 -12.53
N SER A 149 -3.56 -10.57 -11.60
CA SER A 149 -4.10 -10.28 -10.27
C SER A 149 -5.16 -9.16 -10.33
N PRO A 150 -6.07 -9.09 -9.34
CA PRO A 150 -7.04 -8.01 -9.28
C PRO A 150 -6.37 -6.68 -8.87
N HIS A 151 -6.96 -5.56 -9.28
CA HIS A 151 -6.76 -4.28 -8.60
C HIS A 151 -7.10 -4.48 -7.12
N SER A 152 -6.18 -4.16 -6.22
CA SER A 152 -6.29 -4.65 -4.84
C SER A 152 -5.69 -3.72 -3.81
N TYR A 153 -6.12 -3.96 -2.57
CA TYR A 153 -5.61 -3.37 -1.34
C TYR A 153 -5.71 -4.41 -0.22
N MET A 154 -5.12 -4.13 0.94
CA MET A 154 -5.24 -4.95 2.14
C MET A 154 -5.95 -4.21 3.28
N ILE A 155 -6.62 -4.97 4.14
CA ILE A 155 -7.07 -4.56 5.46
C ILE A 155 -6.27 -5.34 6.50
N LEU A 156 -5.78 -4.65 7.52
CA LEU A 156 -5.24 -5.23 8.74
C LEU A 156 -6.16 -4.90 9.91
N GLU A 157 -6.75 -5.93 10.53
CA GLU A 157 -7.60 -5.83 11.72
C GLU A 157 -7.42 -7.08 12.57
N ASP A 158 -7.24 -6.93 13.89
CA ASP A 158 -7.10 -8.04 14.85
C ASP A 158 -6.08 -9.13 14.48
N CYS A 159 -4.92 -8.72 13.95
CA CYS A 159 -3.86 -9.61 13.45
C CYS A 159 -4.21 -10.38 12.17
N VAL A 160 -5.27 -9.98 11.47
CA VAL A 160 -5.71 -10.56 10.19
C VAL A 160 -5.43 -9.58 9.06
N PHE A 161 -4.58 -9.98 8.13
CA PHE A 161 -4.40 -9.31 6.85
C PHE A 161 -5.38 -9.90 5.84
N THR A 162 -6.15 -9.05 5.18
CA THR A 162 -7.17 -9.44 4.20
C THR A 162 -6.96 -8.68 2.89
N TRP A 163 -6.70 -9.38 1.80
CA TRP A 163 -6.65 -8.78 0.47
C TRP A 163 -8.06 -8.67 -0.10
N LYS A 164 -8.36 -7.49 -0.61
CA LYS A 164 -9.67 -7.15 -1.15
C LYS A 164 -9.52 -6.66 -2.58
N ASN A 165 -10.41 -7.15 -3.44
CA ASN A 165 -10.54 -6.63 -4.79
C ASN A 165 -11.11 -5.20 -4.68
N LEU A 166 -10.44 -4.25 -5.33
CA LEU A 166 -10.75 -2.83 -5.26
C LEU A 166 -12.10 -2.49 -5.91
N GLU A 167 -12.49 -3.24 -6.93
CA GLU A 167 -13.70 -2.97 -7.71
C GLU A 167 -14.94 -3.58 -7.06
N THR A 168 -14.84 -4.80 -6.54
CA THR A 168 -15.96 -5.55 -5.94
C THR A 168 -16.02 -5.44 -4.42
N LEU A 169 -14.95 -4.98 -3.77
CA LEU A 169 -14.74 -5.00 -2.32
C LEU A 169 -14.81 -6.40 -1.70
N SER A 170 -14.72 -7.46 -2.51
CA SER A 170 -14.71 -8.83 -2.03
C SER A 170 -13.33 -9.23 -1.53
N GLN A 171 -13.29 -9.93 -0.40
CA GLN A 171 -12.09 -10.63 0.04
C GLN A 171 -11.77 -11.78 -0.94
N TYR A 172 -10.49 -11.94 -1.29
CA TYR A 172 -10.03 -13.07 -2.10
C TYR A 172 -8.81 -13.81 -1.53
N ARG A 173 -8.15 -13.24 -0.51
CA ARG A 173 -7.04 -13.86 0.21
C ARG A 173 -6.97 -13.29 1.63
N TYR A 174 -6.49 -14.06 2.60
CA TYR A 174 -6.23 -13.57 3.96
C TYR A 174 -5.07 -14.32 4.61
N LYS A 175 -4.53 -13.74 5.69
CA LYS A 175 -3.56 -14.33 6.60
C LYS A 175 -3.86 -13.89 8.02
N GLU A 176 -4.08 -14.86 8.90
CA GLU A 176 -4.20 -14.62 10.33
C GLU A 176 -2.88 -14.93 11.02
N PHE A 177 -2.48 -14.05 11.92
CA PHE A 177 -1.35 -14.27 12.82
C PHE A 177 -1.85 -14.58 14.24
N PRO A 178 -1.10 -15.39 15.01
CA PRO A 178 -1.44 -15.64 16.40
C PRO A 178 -1.49 -14.32 17.17
N LYS A 179 -2.56 -14.11 17.94
CA LYS A 179 -2.62 -13.00 18.89
C LYS A 179 -1.56 -13.23 19.97
N SER A 180 -0.73 -12.22 20.22
CA SER A 180 0.16 -12.24 21.38
C SER A 180 -0.70 -12.42 22.65
N LYS A 181 -0.25 -13.29 23.56
CA LYS A 181 -0.92 -13.54 24.85
C LYS A 181 -0.79 -12.35 25.78
#